data_AF-A0A3C0DUT8-F1
#
_entry.id   AF-A0A3C0DUT8-F1
#
_cell.length_a   1.000
_cell.length_b   1.000
_cell.length_c   1.000
_cell.angle_alpha   90.00
_cell.angle_beta   90.00
_cell.angle_gamma   90.00
#
_symmetry.space_group_name_H-M   'P 1'
#
loop_
_entity.id
_entity.type
_entity.pdbx_description
1 polymer ?
#
loop_
_entity_poly.entity_id
_entity_poly.type
_entity_poly.pdbx_seq_one_letter_code
_entity_poly.pdbx_strand_id
1 'polypeptide(L)'
;MPQGANPLLEIISAEIRAGGPMPFARFMELALYHTEFGYYENEGGQVGRCGDFITSVSVGPVFGNLLAFRFAGWLEAIDGPVRIVEAGAHRGHLAFDILEWLLANKTSLFARLTYTIVEPSVRRKSWQVKRLADFTKKVEWYDSLVNLPKVRGVIFCNELLDAFPV
;
A
#
# COMPACT_ATOMS: atom_id res chain seq x y z
N MET A 1 26.29 7.99 -14.68
CA MET A 1 26.14 8.82 -13.47
C MET A 1 27.33 8.51 -12.57
N PRO A 2 28.12 9.50 -12.14
CA PRO A 2 29.25 9.22 -11.25
C PRO A 2 28.73 8.66 -9.93
N GLN A 3 29.41 7.64 -9.43
CA GLN A 3 29.17 6.99 -8.15
C GLN A 3 29.52 8.01 -7.05
N GLY A 4 28.52 8.70 -6.46
CA GLY A 4 28.77 9.64 -5.35
C GLY A 4 27.79 10.79 -5.18
N ALA A 5 26.99 11.17 -6.18
CA ALA A 5 25.98 12.22 -6.01
C ALA A 5 24.64 11.60 -5.60
N ASN A 6 24.14 11.92 -4.41
CA ASN A 6 22.77 11.62 -3.98
C ASN A 6 21.90 12.84 -4.31
N PRO A 7 21.07 12.82 -5.37
CA PRO A 7 20.26 13.98 -5.77
C PRO A 7 19.32 14.47 -4.65
N LEU A 8 18.85 13.56 -3.80
CA LEU A 8 18.00 13.92 -2.67
C LEU A 8 18.77 14.68 -1.59
N LEU A 9 20.06 14.37 -1.39
CA LEU A 9 20.92 15.11 -0.47
C LEU A 9 21.08 16.57 -0.90
N GLU A 10 21.21 16.83 -2.20
CA GLU A 10 21.29 18.20 -2.73
C GLU A 10 20.00 18.98 -2.50
N ILE A 11 18.85 18.33 -2.67
CA ILE A 11 17.52 18.93 -2.42
C ILE A 11 17.38 19.29 -0.92
N ILE A 12 17.67 18.33 -0.04
CA ILE A 12 17.59 18.55 1.42
C ILE A 12 18.56 19.67 1.83
N SER A 13 19.78 19.66 1.31
CA SER A 13 20.80 20.68 1.61
C SER A 13 20.38 22.06 1.09
N ALA A 14 19.69 22.13 -0.05
CA ALA A 14 19.15 23.37 -0.58
C ALA A 14 18.01 23.92 0.30
N GLU A 15 17.06 23.08 0.73
CA GLU A 15 15.99 23.48 1.66
C GLU A 15 16.57 24.00 2.98
N ILE A 16 17.58 23.32 3.55
CA ILE A 16 18.23 23.76 4.79
C ILE A 16 18.95 25.11 4.60
N ARG A 17 19.67 25.30 3.49
CA ARG A 17 20.36 26.56 3.21
C ARG A 17 19.40 27.73 3.04
N ALA A 18 18.23 27.50 2.46
CA ALA A 18 17.22 28.53 2.21
C ALA A 18 16.36 28.85 3.44
N GLY A 19 16.00 27.83 4.22
CA GLY A 19 15.00 27.94 5.29
C GLY A 19 15.53 27.77 6.72
N GLY A 20 16.81 27.46 6.88
CA GLY A 20 17.39 27.10 8.18
C GLY A 20 17.18 25.62 8.53
N PRO A 21 17.29 25.24 9.82
CA PRO A 21 17.18 23.85 10.24
C PRO A 21 15.88 23.18 9.79
N MET A 22 15.99 22.02 9.17
CA MET A 22 14.85 21.22 8.72
C MET A 22 14.30 20.36 9.86
N PRO A 23 12.97 20.37 10.12
CA PRO A 23 12.35 19.42 11.03
C PRO A 23 12.56 17.98 10.57
N PHE A 24 12.71 17.05 11.51
CA PHE A 24 12.94 15.64 11.18
C PHE A 24 11.79 15.04 10.35
N ALA A 25 10.54 15.39 10.64
CA ALA A 25 9.40 15.05 9.82
C ALA A 25 9.57 15.43 8.34
N ARG A 26 10.07 16.64 8.03
CA ARG A 26 10.30 17.06 6.65
C ARG A 26 11.43 16.26 5.98
N PHE A 27 12.47 15.94 6.74
CA PHE A 27 13.53 15.05 6.26
C PHE A 27 12.99 13.65 5.94
N MET A 28 12.21 13.06 6.85
CA MET A 28 11.58 11.74 6.64
C MET A 28 10.65 11.74 5.42
N GLU A 29 9.82 12.78 5.28
CA GLU A 29 8.92 12.93 4.14
C GLU A 29 9.69 12.87 2.81
N LEU A 30 10.78 13.65 2.68
CA LEU A 30 11.62 13.66 1.49
C LEU A 30 12.32 12.30 1.29
N ALA A 31 12.93 11.74 2.34
CA ALA A 31 13.63 10.45 2.29
C ALA A 31 12.72 9.30 1.83
N LEU A 32 11.47 9.28 2.30
CA LEU A 32 10.54 8.17 2.06
C LEU A 32 9.69 8.37 0.81
N TYR A 33 9.22 9.59 0.56
CA TYR A 33 8.12 9.86 -0.38
C TYR A 33 8.44 10.86 -1.48
N HIS A 34 9.68 11.38 -1.57
CA HIS A 34 10.04 12.25 -2.69
C HIS A 34 9.73 11.60 -4.04
N THR A 35 9.00 12.30 -4.91
CA THR A 35 8.42 11.73 -6.14
C THR A 35 9.45 11.01 -7.02
N GLU A 36 10.69 11.50 -7.09
CA GLU A 36 11.74 10.90 -7.92
C GLU A 36 12.73 10.02 -7.14
N PHE A 37 12.96 10.32 -5.86
CA PHE A 37 14.12 9.79 -5.12
C PHE A 37 13.75 9.17 -3.78
N GLY A 38 12.47 9.23 -3.41
CA GLY A 38 11.97 8.66 -2.17
C GLY A 38 12.09 7.14 -2.20
N TYR A 39 12.36 6.57 -1.03
CA TYR A 39 12.54 5.13 -0.88
C TYR A 39 11.34 4.31 -1.40
N TYR A 40 10.11 4.69 -1.02
CA TYR A 40 8.88 3.99 -1.43
C TYR A 40 8.41 4.29 -2.84
N GLU A 41 9.10 5.20 -3.49
CA GLU A 41 8.84 5.68 -4.82
C GLU A 41 9.74 4.94 -5.83
N ASN A 42 10.81 4.26 -5.42
CA ASN A 42 11.65 3.51 -6.36
C ASN A 42 11.16 2.06 -6.59
N GLU A 43 10.92 1.66 -7.84
CA GLU A 43 10.57 0.27 -8.19
C GLU A 43 11.73 -0.71 -7.93
N GLY A 44 12.97 -0.21 -7.93
CA GLY A 44 14.17 -0.96 -7.61
C GLY A 44 14.39 -1.17 -6.10
N GLY A 45 13.69 -0.42 -5.24
CA GLY A 45 13.73 -0.54 -3.78
C GLY A 45 13.01 -1.80 -3.31
N GLN A 46 13.75 -2.61 -2.60
CA GLN A 46 13.68 -4.05 -2.67
C GLN A 46 12.87 -4.55 -1.46
N VAL A 47 11.55 -4.72 -1.61
CA VAL A 47 10.70 -5.48 -0.65
C VAL A 47 10.50 -6.87 -1.24
N GLY A 48 10.99 -7.92 -0.56
CA GLY A 48 10.97 -9.29 -1.09
C GLY A 48 12.20 -10.10 -0.69
N ARG A 49 12.32 -11.35 -1.18
CA ARG A 49 13.50 -12.21 -0.94
C ARG A 49 14.82 -11.65 -1.46
N CYS A 50 14.75 -10.81 -2.49
CA CYS A 50 15.91 -10.08 -2.98
C CYS A 50 15.94 -8.67 -2.37
N GLY A 51 15.30 -8.44 -1.23
CA GLY A 51 14.95 -7.15 -0.67
C GLY A 51 16.00 -6.50 0.25
N ASP A 52 15.87 -5.19 0.55
CA ASP A 52 16.45 -4.55 1.75
C ASP A 52 15.71 -5.01 3.02
N PHE A 53 14.41 -5.36 2.90
CA PHE A 53 13.58 -5.87 3.99
C PHE A 53 12.66 -7.02 3.54
N ILE A 54 12.43 -7.97 4.44
CA ILE A 54 11.44 -9.05 4.29
C ILE A 54 10.24 -8.71 5.15
N THR A 55 9.08 -8.47 4.52
CA THR A 55 7.80 -8.33 5.23
C THR A 55 7.08 -9.67 5.32
N SER A 56 6.05 -9.80 6.16
CA SER A 56 5.23 -11.03 6.24
C SER A 56 4.61 -11.42 4.89
N VAL A 57 4.36 -10.42 4.04
CA VAL A 57 3.85 -10.55 2.66
C VAL A 57 4.93 -11.08 1.70
N SER A 58 6.21 -10.91 2.04
CA SER A 58 7.36 -11.27 1.19
C SER A 58 7.77 -12.75 1.28
N VAL A 59 7.22 -13.49 2.25
CA VAL A 59 7.57 -14.91 2.50
C VAL A 59 6.67 -15.87 1.72
N GLY A 60 5.41 -15.49 1.48
CA GLY A 60 4.42 -16.27 0.76
C GLY A 60 2.97 -15.86 1.13
N PRO A 61 1.95 -16.50 0.53
CA PRO A 61 0.56 -16.05 0.61
C PRO A 61 -0.11 -16.31 1.97
N VAL A 62 0.57 -17.03 2.88
CA VAL A 62 -0.03 -17.47 4.16
C VAL A 62 -0.54 -16.30 4.98
N PHE A 63 0.20 -15.19 5.04
CA PHE A 63 -0.24 -14.01 5.80
C PHE A 63 -1.52 -13.41 5.23
N GLY A 64 -1.59 -13.22 3.90
CA GLY A 64 -2.80 -12.77 3.22
C GLY A 64 -3.98 -13.72 3.40
N ASN A 65 -3.74 -15.03 3.32
CA ASN A 65 -4.77 -16.06 3.53
C ASN A 65 -5.35 -16.03 4.95
N LEU A 66 -4.51 -15.82 5.97
CA LEU A 66 -4.96 -15.73 7.36
C LEU A 66 -5.82 -14.48 7.59
N LEU A 67 -5.42 -13.35 7.01
CA LEU A 67 -6.23 -12.13 7.04
C LEU A 67 -7.55 -12.32 6.29
N ALA A 68 -7.51 -12.92 5.10
CA ALA A 68 -8.70 -13.21 4.30
C ALA A 68 -9.68 -14.11 5.05
N PHE A 69 -9.18 -15.17 5.70
CA PHE A 69 -9.99 -16.04 6.56
C PHE A 69 -10.66 -15.25 7.68
N ARG A 70 -9.91 -14.38 8.37
CA ARG A 70 -10.46 -13.58 9.47
C ARG A 70 -11.48 -12.56 8.98
N PHE A 71 -11.18 -11.86 7.89
CA PHE A 71 -12.06 -10.87 7.28
C PHE A 71 -13.35 -11.51 6.78
N ALA A 72 -13.27 -12.70 6.17
CA ALA A 72 -14.46 -13.42 5.72
C ALA A 72 -15.45 -13.66 6.86
N GLY A 73 -14.96 -14.12 8.02
CA GLY A 73 -15.83 -14.35 9.19
C GLY A 73 -16.54 -13.08 9.68
N TRP A 74 -15.88 -11.91 9.62
CA TRP A 74 -16.52 -10.63 9.96
C TRP A 74 -17.51 -10.15 8.90
N LEU A 75 -17.15 -10.27 7.64
CA LEU A 75 -17.94 -9.74 6.53
C LEU A 75 -19.18 -10.60 6.23
N GLU A 76 -19.13 -11.91 6.49
CA GLU A 76 -20.27 -12.82 6.38
C GLU A 76 -21.43 -12.43 7.31
N ALA A 77 -21.14 -11.83 8.47
CA ALA A 77 -22.15 -11.36 9.41
C ALA A 77 -22.85 -10.05 8.99
N ILE A 78 -22.42 -9.42 7.88
CA ILE A 78 -22.97 -8.17 7.38
C ILE A 78 -23.81 -8.45 6.14
N ASP A 79 -25.09 -8.07 6.15
CA ASP A 79 -25.96 -8.18 4.96
C ASP A 79 -25.67 -7.11 3.90
N GLY A 80 -25.80 -7.51 2.63
CA GLY A 80 -25.66 -6.63 1.46
C GLY A 80 -24.21 -6.38 1.01
N PRO A 81 -23.93 -5.33 0.24
CA PRO A 81 -22.57 -5.03 -0.22
C PRO A 81 -21.61 -4.74 0.93
N VAL A 82 -20.39 -5.26 0.83
CA VAL A 82 -19.32 -5.08 1.83
C VAL A 82 -18.02 -4.63 1.20
N ARG A 83 -17.16 -3.99 2.00
CA ARG A 83 -15.89 -3.45 1.53
C ARG A 83 -14.72 -3.84 2.43
N ILE A 84 -13.59 -4.14 1.81
CA ILE A 84 -12.27 -4.18 2.46
C ILE A 84 -11.52 -2.95 1.97
N VAL A 85 -11.00 -2.14 2.89
CA VAL A 85 -10.16 -0.98 2.60
C VAL A 85 -8.75 -1.24 3.11
N GLU A 86 -7.77 -1.21 2.22
CA GLU A 86 -6.35 -1.26 2.53
C GLU A 86 -5.72 0.12 2.30
N ALA A 87 -5.22 0.75 3.36
CA ALA A 87 -4.42 1.96 3.24
C ALA A 87 -2.95 1.57 3.08
N GLY A 88 -2.32 2.05 2.00
CA GLY A 88 -0.91 1.78 1.70
C GLY A 88 -0.66 0.34 1.24
N ALA A 89 -1.31 -0.10 0.17
CA ALA A 89 -1.17 -1.48 -0.35
C ALA A 89 0.19 -1.79 -1.01
N HIS A 90 1.15 -0.87 -0.98
CA HIS A 90 2.50 -1.05 -1.50
C HIS A 90 2.46 -1.48 -2.99
N ARG A 91 2.94 -2.68 -3.34
CA ARG A 91 2.90 -3.25 -4.69
C ARG A 91 1.60 -4.04 -4.99
N GLY A 92 0.72 -4.22 -4.00
CA GLY A 92 -0.55 -4.94 -4.14
C GLY A 92 -0.47 -6.46 -3.91
N HIS A 93 0.62 -6.98 -3.33
CA HIS A 93 0.76 -8.41 -3.05
C HIS A 93 -0.24 -8.91 -2.02
N LEU A 94 -0.38 -8.18 -0.89
CA LEU A 94 -1.31 -8.55 0.16
C LEU A 94 -2.77 -8.52 -0.34
N ALA A 95 -3.13 -7.48 -1.09
CA ALA A 95 -4.42 -7.38 -1.77
C ALA A 95 -4.68 -8.59 -2.68
N PHE A 96 -3.68 -9.01 -3.47
CA PHE A 96 -3.79 -10.15 -4.37
C PHE A 96 -4.06 -11.44 -3.59
N ASP A 97 -3.26 -11.74 -2.56
CA ASP A 97 -3.40 -12.95 -1.75
C ASP A 97 -4.79 -13.01 -1.09
N ILE A 98 -5.26 -11.87 -0.56
CA ILE A 98 -6.60 -11.79 0.06
C ILE A 98 -7.71 -12.04 -0.97
N LEU A 99 -7.63 -11.40 -2.14
CA LEU A 99 -8.62 -11.53 -3.20
C LEU A 99 -8.67 -12.94 -3.78
N GLU A 100 -7.51 -13.54 -4.03
CA GLU A 100 -7.38 -14.92 -4.51
C GLU A 100 -8.01 -15.91 -3.53
N TRP A 101 -7.68 -15.78 -2.23
CA TRP A 101 -8.25 -16.65 -1.20
C TRP A 101 -9.77 -16.50 -1.09
N LEU A 102 -10.29 -15.28 -1.12
CA LEU A 102 -11.73 -15.02 -1.04
C LEU A 102 -12.48 -15.55 -2.27
N LEU A 103 -11.92 -15.40 -3.46
CA LEU A 103 -12.50 -15.96 -4.69
C LEU A 103 -12.61 -17.48 -4.59
N ALA A 104 -11.54 -18.15 -4.16
CA ALA A 104 -11.47 -19.60 -4.08
C ALA A 104 -12.34 -20.21 -2.97
N ASN A 105 -12.44 -19.55 -1.81
CA ASN A 105 -13.03 -20.15 -0.61
C ASN A 105 -14.39 -19.56 -0.23
N LYS A 106 -14.72 -18.36 -0.70
CA LYS A 106 -15.85 -17.56 -0.21
C LYS A 106 -16.60 -16.86 -1.35
N THR A 107 -16.95 -17.60 -2.40
CA THR A 107 -17.50 -17.07 -3.66
C THR A 107 -18.74 -16.17 -3.48
N SER A 108 -19.66 -16.51 -2.56
CA SER A 108 -20.86 -15.71 -2.27
C SER A 108 -20.51 -14.35 -1.64
N LEU A 109 -19.57 -14.33 -0.69
CA LEU A 109 -19.02 -13.10 -0.12
C LEU A 109 -18.25 -12.31 -1.18
N PHE A 110 -17.40 -12.98 -1.96
CA PHE A 110 -16.60 -12.35 -3.00
C PHE A 110 -17.48 -11.63 -4.04
N ALA A 111 -18.63 -12.21 -4.40
CA ALA A 111 -19.58 -11.63 -5.35
C ALA A 111 -20.06 -10.22 -4.92
N ARG A 112 -20.31 -10.02 -3.62
CA ARG A 112 -20.80 -8.74 -3.03
C ARG A 112 -19.70 -7.86 -2.43
N LEU A 113 -18.44 -8.26 -2.57
CA LEU A 113 -17.29 -7.56 -2.02
C LEU A 113 -16.67 -6.60 -3.04
N THR A 114 -16.32 -5.42 -2.55
CA THR A 114 -15.41 -4.47 -3.22
C THR A 114 -14.14 -4.32 -2.38
N TYR A 115 -12.98 -4.42 -3.00
CA TYR A 115 -11.70 -4.13 -2.39
C TYR A 115 -11.29 -2.71 -2.76
N THR A 116 -10.83 -1.93 -1.80
CA THR A 116 -10.47 -0.54 -2.00
C THR A 116 -9.06 -0.29 -1.51
N ILE A 117 -8.22 0.26 -2.37
CA ILE A 117 -6.86 0.66 -2.02
C ILE A 117 -6.80 2.17 -1.89
N VAL A 118 -6.30 2.66 -0.76
CA VAL A 118 -5.97 4.07 -0.58
C VAL A 118 -4.47 4.27 -0.82
N GLU A 119 -4.15 4.93 -1.92
CA GLU A 119 -2.79 5.14 -2.41
C GLU A 119 -2.68 6.48 -3.15
N PRO A 120 -2.06 7.51 -2.56
CA PRO A 120 -1.84 8.79 -3.23
C PRO A 120 -0.78 8.74 -4.34
N SER A 121 0.14 7.75 -4.34
CA SER A 121 1.18 7.65 -5.37
C SER A 121 0.63 7.06 -6.68
N VAL A 122 0.62 7.88 -7.73
CA VAL A 122 0.26 7.47 -9.09
C VAL A 122 1.11 6.31 -9.58
N ARG A 123 2.41 6.30 -9.24
CA ARG A 123 3.33 5.25 -9.66
C ARG A 123 3.03 3.94 -8.94
N ARG A 124 2.85 3.94 -7.62
CA ARG A 124 2.46 2.72 -6.88
C ARG A 124 1.11 2.17 -7.35
N LYS A 125 0.15 3.06 -7.62
CA LYS A 125 -1.13 2.69 -8.23
C LYS A 125 -0.95 1.93 -9.54
N SER A 126 -0.01 2.34 -10.40
CA SER A 126 0.27 1.64 -11.66
C SER A 126 0.77 0.19 -11.45
N TRP A 127 1.62 -0.02 -10.45
CA TRP A 127 2.11 -1.35 -10.07
C TRP A 127 0.98 -2.23 -9.53
N GLN A 128 0.10 -1.66 -8.71
CA GLN A 128 -1.05 -2.35 -8.13
C GLN A 128 -2.04 -2.74 -9.23
N VAL A 129 -2.37 -1.83 -10.16
CA VAL A 129 -3.25 -2.11 -11.30
C VAL A 129 -2.71 -3.26 -12.14
N LYS A 130 -1.40 -3.26 -12.43
CA LYS A 130 -0.76 -4.35 -13.19
C LYS A 130 -0.85 -5.69 -12.45
N ARG A 131 -0.65 -5.69 -11.12
CA ARG A 131 -0.69 -6.92 -10.31
C ARG A 131 -2.10 -7.47 -10.10
N LEU A 132 -3.07 -6.58 -10.00
CA LEU A 132 -4.47 -6.92 -9.74
C LEU A 132 -5.31 -6.94 -11.02
N ALA A 133 -4.67 -7.20 -12.17
CA ALA A 133 -5.32 -7.19 -13.48
C ALA A 133 -6.55 -8.12 -13.53
N ASP A 134 -6.42 -9.31 -12.93
CA ASP A 134 -7.50 -10.31 -12.84
C ASP A 134 -8.66 -9.88 -11.93
N PHE A 135 -8.43 -8.87 -11.09
CA PHE A 135 -9.39 -8.35 -10.11
C PHE A 135 -9.84 -6.92 -10.43
N THR A 136 -9.62 -6.41 -11.63
CA THR A 136 -9.96 -5.02 -12.02
C THR A 136 -11.41 -4.62 -11.76
N LYS A 137 -12.37 -5.56 -11.83
CA LYS A 137 -13.79 -5.30 -11.51
C LYS A 137 -14.11 -5.33 -10.01
N LYS A 138 -13.15 -5.70 -9.19
CA LYS A 138 -13.28 -5.86 -7.73
C LYS A 138 -12.48 -4.82 -6.96
N VAL A 139 -11.53 -4.14 -7.59
CA VAL A 139 -10.64 -3.20 -6.93
C VAL A 139 -10.95 -1.76 -7.35
N GLU A 140 -11.07 -0.88 -6.37
CA GLU A 140 -11.20 0.57 -6.52
C GLU A 140 -10.00 1.27 -5.88
N TRP A 141 -9.55 2.39 -6.44
CA TRP A 141 -8.43 3.16 -5.91
C TRP A 141 -8.86 4.58 -5.56
N TYR A 142 -8.47 5.02 -4.38
CA TYR A 142 -8.66 6.37 -3.88
C TYR A 142 -7.32 6.95 -3.44
N ASP A 143 -7.20 8.27 -3.49
CA ASP A 143 -6.01 9.02 -3.03
C ASP A 143 -6.01 9.24 -1.52
N SER A 144 -7.19 9.28 -0.89
CA SER A 144 -7.37 9.60 0.52
C SER A 144 -8.53 8.85 1.15
N LEU A 145 -8.41 8.55 2.44
CA LEU A 145 -9.49 7.99 3.27
C LEU A 145 -10.71 8.92 3.34
N VAL A 146 -10.51 10.24 3.21
CA VAL A 146 -11.59 11.24 3.27
C VAL A 146 -12.55 11.13 2.08
N ASN A 147 -12.04 10.66 0.93
CA ASN A 147 -12.81 10.55 -0.30
C ASN A 147 -13.56 9.21 -0.41
N LEU A 148 -13.48 8.35 0.62
CA LEU A 148 -14.10 7.05 0.58
C LEU A 148 -15.63 7.14 0.74
N PRO A 149 -16.39 6.30 0.00
CA PRO A 149 -17.79 6.07 0.30
C PRO A 149 -17.94 5.42 1.69
N LYS A 150 -19.16 5.45 2.23
CA LYS A 150 -19.47 4.79 3.51
C LYS A 150 -18.99 3.33 3.49
N VAL A 151 -18.10 3.00 4.43
CA VAL A 151 -17.51 1.65 4.53
C VAL A 151 -18.39 0.79 5.44
N ARG A 152 -18.85 -0.33 4.90
CA ARG A 152 -19.44 -1.44 5.67
C ARG A 152 -18.52 -2.64 5.52
N GLY A 153 -17.64 -2.85 6.49
CA GLY A 153 -16.67 -3.93 6.45
C GLY A 153 -15.39 -3.58 7.19
N VAL A 154 -14.25 -3.87 6.57
CA VAL A 154 -12.93 -3.80 7.21
C VAL A 154 -12.12 -2.64 6.65
N ILE A 155 -11.43 -1.92 7.52
CA ILE A 155 -10.37 -0.98 7.16
C ILE A 155 -9.10 -1.44 7.87
N PHE A 156 -8.01 -1.59 7.12
CA PHE A 156 -6.73 -2.01 7.68
C PHE A 156 -5.57 -1.32 6.94
N CYS A 157 -4.40 -1.37 7.57
CA CYS A 157 -3.12 -0.99 6.99
C CYS A 157 -2.05 -1.94 7.53
N ASN A 158 -1.12 -2.36 6.68
CA ASN A 158 0.04 -3.14 7.11
C ASN A 158 1.29 -2.28 6.92
N GLU A 159 2.04 -2.06 8.00
CA GLU A 159 3.33 -1.32 7.97
C GLU A 159 3.23 0.09 7.34
N LEU A 160 2.09 0.76 7.54
CA LEU A 160 1.90 2.14 7.09
C LEU A 160 2.25 3.16 8.19
N LEU A 161 1.84 2.88 9.44
CA LEU A 161 1.92 3.87 10.53
C LEU A 161 3.36 4.13 10.99
N ASP A 162 4.21 3.12 10.91
CA ASP A 162 5.65 3.19 11.18
C ASP A 162 6.43 3.92 10.08
N ALA A 163 5.84 4.09 8.91
CA ALA A 163 6.41 4.86 7.80
C ALA A 163 6.03 6.36 7.84
N PHE A 164 5.18 6.79 8.78
CA PHE A 164 4.77 8.19 8.86
C PHE A 164 5.91 9.10 9.36
N PRO A 165 6.09 10.29 8.75
CA PRO A 165 7.01 11.29 9.27
C PRO A 165 6.60 11.75 10.68
N VAL A 166 7.57 11.85 11.59
CA VAL A 166 7.38 12.21 13.01
C VAL A 166 8.25 13.37 13.48
#